data_AF-A0A3B9AAR7-F1
#
_entry.id   AF-A0A3B9AAR7-F1
#
_cell.length_a   1.000
_cell.length_b   1.000
_cell.length_c   1.000
_cell.angle_alpha   90.00
_cell.angle_beta   90.00
_cell.angle_gamma   90.00
#
_symmetry.space_group_name_H-M   'P 1'
#
loop_
_entity.id
_entity.type
_entity.pdbx_description
1 polymer ?
#
loop_
_entity_poly.entity_id
_entity_poly.type
_entity_poly.pdbx_seq_one_letter_code
_entity_poly.pdbx_strand_id
1 'polypeptide(L)'
;MENSPIRPAAESGGVSLRSRLLVAIALILVGVTFVLLGGLAYTIFIGLLLSIAAWEYWRLFSQGGYFPSAVMLIGGTLALVFSRFFSGFQHSDVLLAALILLSMAAHIFTCQHGCTTAGIDFTITLTGILYVGWMGSYLISLRFLPDGLWWIMLTIPTIAIGDAGAFFIGRAFGKTPLAPRLS
;
A
#
# COMPACT_ATOMS: atom_id res chain seq x y z
N MET A 1 -20.01 10.99 -47.96
CA MET A 1 -20.15 9.64 -47.38
C MET A 1 -18.76 9.03 -47.39
N GLU A 2 -17.99 9.27 -46.33
CA GLU A 2 -16.61 8.79 -46.22
C GLU A 2 -16.57 7.72 -45.12
N ASN A 3 -16.41 6.46 -45.53
CA ASN A 3 -16.29 5.31 -44.62
C ASN A 3 -14.92 5.38 -43.94
N SER A 4 -14.88 5.76 -42.67
CA SER A 4 -13.70 5.57 -41.83
C SER A 4 -13.54 4.07 -41.51
N PRO A 5 -12.37 3.45 -41.75
CA PRO A 5 -12.15 2.05 -41.40
C PRO A 5 -12.08 1.93 -39.88
N ILE A 6 -13.02 1.16 -39.31
CA ILE A 6 -12.98 0.73 -37.91
C ILE A 6 -11.64 0.01 -37.71
N ARG A 7 -10.74 0.63 -36.91
CA ARG A 7 -9.49 -0.01 -36.48
C ARG A 7 -9.86 -1.32 -35.76
N PRO A 8 -9.24 -2.46 -36.10
CA PRO A 8 -9.47 -3.68 -35.36
C PRO A 8 -9.11 -3.45 -33.88
N ALA A 9 -10.01 -3.88 -32.99
CA ALA A 9 -9.76 -3.87 -31.55
C ALA A 9 -8.42 -4.57 -31.29
N ALA A 10 -7.51 -3.89 -30.60
CA ALA A 10 -6.26 -4.50 -30.18
C ALA A 10 -6.58 -5.79 -29.43
N GLU A 11 -6.11 -6.93 -29.96
CA GLU A 11 -6.14 -8.19 -29.25
C GLU A 11 -5.45 -7.98 -27.91
N SER A 12 -6.23 -8.05 -26.82
CA SER A 12 -5.66 -8.09 -25.49
C SER A 12 -4.81 -9.35 -25.43
N GLY A 13 -3.48 -9.18 -25.45
CA GLY A 13 -2.51 -10.20 -25.09
C GLY A 13 -2.75 -10.60 -23.64
N GLY A 14 -3.78 -11.43 -23.44
CA GLY A 14 -4.32 -11.75 -22.13
C GLY A 14 -3.31 -12.59 -21.38
N VAL A 15 -2.75 -12.01 -20.31
CA VAL A 15 -1.89 -12.74 -19.37
C VAL A 15 -2.62 -14.03 -18.96
N SER A 16 -2.05 -15.17 -19.36
CA SER A 16 -2.66 -16.48 -19.17
C SER A 16 -2.88 -16.79 -17.68
N LEU A 17 -3.88 -17.61 -17.36
CA LEU A 17 -4.11 -18.09 -15.98
C LEU A 17 -2.85 -18.76 -15.39
N ARG A 18 -2.09 -19.46 -16.23
CA ARG A 18 -0.80 -20.08 -15.85
C ARG A 18 0.20 -19.02 -15.38
N SER A 19 0.32 -17.90 -16.09
CA SER A 19 1.21 -16.80 -15.72
C SER A 19 0.81 -16.18 -14.39
N ARG A 20 -0.50 -16.00 -14.14
CA ARG A 20 -1.01 -15.47 -12.85
C ARG A 20 -0.71 -16.41 -11.69
N LEU A 21 -0.90 -17.71 -11.89
CA LEU A 21 -0.58 -18.73 -10.89
C LEU A 21 0.92 -18.78 -10.58
N LEU A 22 1.78 -18.71 -11.60
CA LEU A 22 3.23 -18.69 -11.41
C LEU A 22 3.68 -17.47 -10.60
N VAL A 23 3.15 -16.28 -10.91
CA VAL A 23 3.46 -15.06 -10.16
C VAL A 23 2.98 -15.19 -8.71
N ALA A 24 1.77 -15.69 -8.48
CA ALA A 24 1.25 -15.89 -7.13
C ALA A 24 2.13 -16.86 -6.31
N ILE A 25 2.51 -17.99 -6.89
CA ILE A 25 3.40 -18.97 -6.24
C ILE A 25 4.77 -18.34 -5.93
N ALA A 26 5.34 -17.61 -6.89
CA ALA A 26 6.64 -16.95 -6.70
C ALA A 26 6.57 -15.91 -5.57
N LEU A 27 5.52 -15.08 -5.53
CA LEU A 27 5.32 -14.09 -4.48
C LEU A 27 5.15 -14.74 -3.09
N ILE A 28 4.40 -15.84 -3.01
CA ILE A 28 4.26 -16.60 -1.77
C ILE A 28 5.61 -17.14 -1.31
N LEU A 29 6.38 -17.75 -2.21
CA LEU A 29 7.67 -18.36 -1.86
C LEU A 29 8.70 -17.30 -1.42
N VAL A 30 8.75 -16.17 -2.12
CA VAL A 30 9.58 -15.02 -1.73
C VAL A 30 9.14 -14.47 -0.38
N GLY A 31 7.84 -14.22 -0.20
CA GLY A 31 7.28 -13.72 1.06
C GLY A 31 7.59 -14.63 2.25
N VAL A 32 7.34 -15.93 2.11
CA VAL A 32 7.66 -16.94 3.13
C VAL A 32 9.15 -16.93 3.46
N THR A 33 10.01 -16.86 2.44
CA THR A 33 11.48 -16.81 2.64
C THR A 33 11.88 -15.63 3.52
N PHE A 34 11.38 -14.42 3.24
CA PHE A 34 11.70 -13.24 4.05
C PHE A 34 11.10 -13.31 5.46
N VAL A 35 9.91 -13.91 5.63
CA VAL A 35 9.32 -14.12 6.97
C VAL A 35 10.17 -15.07 7.81
N LEU A 36 10.70 -16.13 7.19
CA LEU A 36 11.61 -17.09 7.83
C LEU A 36 12.93 -16.43 8.22
N LEU A 37 13.54 -15.65 7.32
CA LEU A 37 14.78 -14.90 7.60
C LEU A 37 14.61 -13.91 8.76
N GLY A 38 13.44 -13.26 8.85
CA GLY A 38 13.13 -12.31 9.92
C GLY A 38 14.08 -11.12 9.97
N GLY A 39 14.11 -10.46 11.13
CA GLY A 39 15.07 -9.40 11.44
C GLY A 39 15.11 -8.27 10.40
N LEU A 40 16.33 -7.86 10.06
CA LEU A 40 16.56 -6.74 9.14
C LEU A 40 16.19 -7.10 7.69
N ALA A 41 16.41 -8.36 7.27
CA ALA A 41 16.05 -8.82 5.92
C ALA A 41 14.53 -8.72 5.68
N TYR A 42 13.73 -9.20 6.62
CA TYR A 42 12.27 -9.04 6.60
C TYR A 42 11.86 -7.56 6.60
N THR A 43 12.52 -6.74 7.42
CA THR A 43 12.21 -5.32 7.53
C THR A 43 12.49 -4.56 6.24
N ILE A 44 13.62 -4.82 5.58
CA ILE A 44 13.92 -4.24 4.26
C ILE A 44 12.89 -4.69 3.24
N PHE A 45 12.54 -5.97 3.22
CA PHE A 45 11.55 -6.51 2.29
C PHE A 45 10.17 -5.83 2.44
N ILE A 46 9.66 -5.75 3.67
CA ILE A 46 8.40 -5.04 3.95
C ILE A 46 8.53 -3.54 3.66
N GLY A 47 9.66 -2.91 4.01
CA GLY A 47 9.92 -1.51 3.70
C GLY A 47 9.90 -1.21 2.21
N LEU A 48 10.43 -2.10 1.37
CA LEU A 48 10.36 -2.01 -0.09
C LEU A 48 8.92 -2.17 -0.59
N LEU A 49 8.18 -3.17 -0.11
CA LEU A 49 6.78 -3.37 -0.49
C LEU A 49 5.91 -2.16 -0.14
N LEU A 50 6.06 -1.62 1.07
CA LEU A 50 5.33 -0.44 1.51
C LEU A 50 5.76 0.82 0.77
N SER A 51 7.03 0.93 0.38
CA SER A 51 7.51 2.04 -0.47
C SER A 51 6.89 2.00 -1.86
N ILE A 52 6.77 0.81 -2.45
CA ILE A 52 6.07 0.61 -3.73
C ILE A 52 4.60 0.98 -3.57
N ALA A 53 3.93 0.52 -2.52
CA ALA A 53 2.54 0.87 -2.23
C ALA A 53 2.36 2.39 -2.01
N ALA A 54 3.29 3.05 -1.32
CA ALA A 54 3.27 4.50 -1.12
C ALA A 54 3.48 5.26 -2.44
N TRP A 55 4.33 4.74 -3.33
CA TRP A 55 4.52 5.29 -4.68
C TRP A 55 3.27 5.12 -5.55
N GLU A 56 2.62 3.96 -5.52
CA GLU A 56 1.37 3.72 -6.25
C GLU A 56 0.24 4.62 -5.72
N TYR A 57 0.14 4.78 -4.40
CA TYR A 57 -0.80 5.69 -3.76
C TYR A 57 -0.56 7.13 -4.21
N TRP A 58 0.69 7.60 -4.18
CA TRP A 58 1.07 8.92 -4.69
C TRP A 58 0.65 9.09 -6.16
N ARG A 59 1.02 8.12 -7.00
CA ARG A 59 0.75 8.16 -8.44
C ARG A 59 -0.75 8.22 -8.75
N LEU A 60 -1.57 7.48 -8.01
CA LEU A 60 -3.02 7.46 -8.16
C LEU A 60 -3.62 8.86 -7.98
N PHE A 61 -3.26 9.56 -6.90
CA PHE A 61 -3.77 10.90 -6.63
C PHE A 61 -3.15 11.96 -7.54
N SER A 62 -1.88 11.81 -7.92
CA SER A 62 -1.25 12.70 -8.88
C SER A 62 -1.89 12.64 -10.27
N GLN A 63 -2.33 11.45 -10.70
CA GLN A 63 -3.12 11.31 -11.93
C GLN A 63 -4.53 11.90 -11.81
N GLY A 64 -5.06 12.02 -10.59
CA GLY A 64 -6.32 12.68 -10.27
C GLY A 64 -6.26 14.21 -10.23
N GLY A 65 -5.11 14.83 -10.54
CA GLY A 65 -4.94 16.28 -10.55
C GLY A 65 -4.52 16.89 -9.20
N TYR A 66 -4.14 16.06 -8.23
CA TYR A 66 -3.59 16.49 -6.94
C TYR A 66 -2.07 16.48 -6.95
N PHE A 67 -1.45 17.15 -5.98
CA PHE A 67 0.01 17.24 -5.87
C PHE A 67 0.53 16.76 -4.49
N PRO A 68 0.22 15.52 -4.08
CA PRO A 68 0.81 14.96 -2.85
C PRO A 68 2.33 14.85 -2.95
N SER A 69 3.00 14.92 -1.79
CA SER A 69 4.47 14.85 -1.74
C SER A 69 4.96 13.40 -1.74
N ALA A 70 5.53 12.95 -2.85
CA ALA A 70 6.14 11.61 -2.96
C ALA A 70 7.25 11.40 -1.93
N VAL A 71 8.08 12.42 -1.71
CA VAL A 71 9.19 12.38 -0.75
C VAL A 71 8.66 12.15 0.66
N MET A 72 7.59 12.85 1.04
CA MET A 72 7.01 12.71 2.37
C MET A 72 6.29 11.36 2.53
N LEU A 73 5.62 10.86 1.49
CA LEU A 73 4.95 9.56 1.50
C LEU A 73 5.94 8.41 1.64
N ILE A 74 6.91 8.31 0.74
CA ILE A 74 7.89 7.22 0.73
C ILE A 74 8.84 7.36 1.92
N GLY A 75 9.36 8.57 2.15
CA GLY A 75 10.27 8.85 3.27
C GLY A 75 9.61 8.67 4.62
N GLY A 76 8.37 9.14 4.79
CA GLY A 76 7.59 8.94 6.03
C GLY A 76 7.25 7.48 6.27
N THR A 77 6.88 6.74 5.22
CA THR A 77 6.65 5.28 5.29
C THR A 77 7.92 4.54 5.74
N LEU A 78 9.07 4.82 5.11
CA LEU A 78 10.34 4.20 5.49
C LEU A 78 10.77 4.59 6.90
N ALA A 79 10.60 5.86 7.30
CA ALA A 79 10.92 6.32 8.64
C ALA A 79 10.10 5.56 9.70
N LEU A 80 8.81 5.33 9.45
CA LEU A 80 7.95 4.54 10.34
C LEU A 80 8.39 3.08 10.40
N VAL A 81 8.68 2.45 9.24
CA VAL A 81 9.15 1.05 9.17
C VAL A 81 10.45 0.84 9.94
N PHE A 82 11.45 1.71 9.74
CA PHE A 82 12.74 1.58 10.40
C PHE A 82 12.68 1.98 11.87
N SER A 83 11.92 3.03 12.23
CA SER A 83 11.66 3.36 13.63
C SER A 83 11.05 2.17 14.37
N ARG A 84 10.16 1.43 13.69
CA ARG A 84 9.57 0.21 14.23
C ARG A 84 10.56 -0.89 14.53
N PHE A 85 11.52 -1.07 13.62
CA PHE A 85 12.57 -2.08 13.77
C PHE A 85 13.56 -1.73 14.88
N PHE A 86 14.00 -0.47 14.98
CA PHE A 86 15.03 -0.06 15.93
C PHE A 86 14.51 0.28 17.33
N SER A 87 13.33 0.90 17.41
CA SER A 87 12.80 1.48 18.65
C SER A 87 11.43 0.91 19.05
N GLY A 88 10.85 0.03 18.23
CA GLY A 88 9.53 -0.54 18.49
C GLY A 88 8.45 0.54 18.54
N PHE A 89 7.77 0.66 19.69
CA PHE A 89 6.79 1.73 19.95
C PHE A 89 7.41 2.97 20.60
N GLN A 90 8.66 2.90 21.07
CA GLN A 90 9.29 4.03 21.75
C GLN A 90 9.54 5.14 20.71
N HIS A 91 9.02 6.34 20.96
CA HIS A 91 9.06 7.52 20.08
C HIS A 91 8.12 7.51 18.86
N SER A 92 7.19 6.54 18.78
CA SER A 92 6.22 6.52 17.66
C SER A 92 5.31 7.75 17.64
N ASP A 93 4.96 8.28 18.81
CA ASP A 93 4.21 9.51 19.01
C ASP A 93 4.96 10.74 18.50
N VAL A 94 6.24 10.89 18.89
CA VAL A 94 7.10 12.00 18.46
C VAL A 94 7.34 11.95 16.96
N LEU A 95 7.65 10.77 16.41
CA LEU A 95 7.85 10.60 14.98
C LEU A 95 6.59 10.93 14.18
N LEU A 96 5.42 10.49 14.65
CA LEU A 96 4.16 10.78 13.99
C LEU A 96 3.85 12.28 14.02
N ALA A 97 4.03 12.93 15.16
CA ALA A 97 3.89 14.38 15.29
C ALA A 97 4.85 15.13 14.34
N ALA A 98 6.12 14.69 14.26
CA ALA A 98 7.10 15.25 13.35
C ALA A 98 6.68 15.09 11.88
N LEU A 99 6.20 13.90 11.47
CA LEU A 99 5.72 13.67 10.09
C LEU A 99 4.49 14.52 9.75
N ILE A 100 3.57 14.72 10.70
CA ILE A 100 2.42 15.62 10.52
C ILE A 100 2.90 17.06 10.33
N LEU A 101 3.79 17.55 11.20
CA LEU A 101 4.28 18.92 11.12
C LEU A 101 5.13 19.16 9.86
N LEU A 102 5.98 18.21 9.48
CA LEU A 102 6.81 18.27 8.27
C LEU A 102 5.95 18.23 7.01
N SER A 103 4.93 17.36 6.95
CA SER A 103 4.00 17.32 5.82
C SER A 103 3.18 18.60 5.70
N MET A 104 2.72 19.16 6.83
CA MET A 104 2.02 20.44 6.85
C MET A 104 2.94 21.58 6.37
N ALA A 105 4.17 21.66 6.88
CA ALA A 105 5.14 22.66 6.46
C ALA A 105 5.44 22.56 4.95
N ALA A 106 5.71 21.35 4.45
CA ALA A 106 5.98 21.11 3.03
C ALA A 106 4.85 21.63 2.13
N HIS A 107 3.60 21.37 2.51
CA HIS A 107 2.43 21.80 1.74
C HIS A 107 2.09 23.29 1.89
N ILE A 108 2.44 23.92 3.01
CA ILE A 108 2.35 25.37 3.16
C ILE A 108 3.36 26.07 2.24
N PHE A 109 4.60 25.56 2.14
CA PHE A 109 5.62 26.15 1.27
C PHE A 109 5.27 25.99 -0.22
N THR A 110 4.69 24.86 -0.63
CA THR A 110 4.19 24.69 -2.00
C THR A 110 2.96 25.57 -2.28
N CYS A 111 2.10 25.80 -1.28
CA CYS A 111 0.95 26.71 -1.41
C CYS A 111 1.37 28.16 -1.74
N GLN A 112 2.49 28.64 -1.18
CA GLN A 112 3.01 29.99 -1.47
C GLN A 112 3.36 30.20 -2.94
N HIS A 113 3.52 29.12 -3.71
CA HIS A 113 3.84 29.16 -5.14
C HIS A 113 2.59 29.07 -6.04
N GLY A 114 1.38 29.29 -5.49
CA GLY A 114 0.15 29.43 -6.27
C GLY A 114 -0.73 28.18 -6.37
N CYS A 115 -0.52 27.17 -5.50
CA CYS A 115 -1.40 26.00 -5.45
C CYS A 115 -2.70 26.30 -4.70
N THR A 116 -3.85 25.96 -5.28
CA THR A 116 -5.18 26.12 -4.66
C THR A 116 -5.64 24.90 -3.87
N THR A 117 -4.93 23.78 -3.97
CA THR A 117 -5.31 22.47 -3.39
C THR A 117 -4.49 22.04 -2.18
N ALA A 118 -3.63 22.91 -1.64
CA ALA A 118 -2.62 22.55 -0.63
C ALA A 118 -3.19 21.81 0.61
N GLY A 119 -4.39 22.18 1.07
CA GLY A 119 -5.05 21.48 2.17
C GLY A 119 -5.42 20.03 1.83
N ILE A 120 -5.92 19.80 0.62
CA ILE A 120 -6.27 18.46 0.13
C ILE A 120 -4.98 17.64 -0.11
N ASP A 121 -3.95 18.25 -0.70
CA ASP A 121 -2.67 17.59 -0.97
C ASP A 121 -1.97 17.16 0.32
N PHE A 122 -2.06 18.00 1.37
CA PHE A 122 -1.66 17.65 2.73
C PHE A 122 -2.46 16.47 3.27
N THR A 123 -3.79 16.49 3.20
CA THR A 123 -4.63 15.38 3.68
C THR A 123 -4.30 14.08 2.94
N ILE A 124 -4.15 14.11 1.62
CA ILE A 124 -3.78 12.93 0.82
C ILE A 124 -2.43 12.38 1.29
N THR A 125 -1.44 13.25 1.47
CA THR A 125 -0.09 12.89 1.93
C THR A 125 -0.15 12.28 3.32
N LEU A 126 -0.84 12.93 4.26
CA LEU A 126 -0.97 12.46 5.65
C LEU A 126 -1.72 11.13 5.72
N THR A 127 -2.84 10.99 5.00
CA THR A 127 -3.60 9.75 4.92
C THR A 127 -2.75 8.62 4.34
N GLY A 128 -1.93 8.88 3.32
CA GLY A 128 -1.02 7.86 2.79
C GLY A 128 0.06 7.43 3.79
N ILE A 129 0.63 8.36 4.57
CA ILE A 129 1.58 8.03 5.65
C ILE A 129 0.90 7.20 6.74
N LEU A 130 -0.32 7.57 7.15
CA LEU A 130 -1.06 6.84 8.18
C LEU A 130 -1.53 5.47 7.69
N TYR A 131 -2.04 5.40 6.46
CA TYR A 131 -2.61 4.18 5.92
C TYR A 131 -1.52 3.19 5.48
N VAL A 132 -0.57 3.63 4.65
CA VAL A 132 0.49 2.76 4.13
C VAL A 132 1.62 2.61 5.15
N GLY A 133 2.11 3.72 5.68
CA GLY A 133 3.25 3.74 6.59
C GLY A 133 2.91 3.21 7.98
N TRP A 134 1.99 3.86 8.69
CA TRP A 134 1.70 3.52 10.08
C TRP A 134 1.03 2.15 10.21
N MET A 135 -0.04 1.87 9.47
CA MET A 135 -0.68 0.55 9.52
C MET A 135 0.22 -0.54 8.93
N GLY A 136 0.91 -0.27 7.82
CA GLY A 136 1.85 -1.23 7.22
C GLY A 136 2.99 -1.62 8.16
N SER A 137 3.49 -0.69 8.97
CA SER A 137 4.56 -0.94 9.96
C SER A 137 4.14 -1.92 11.06
N TYR A 138 2.84 -2.22 11.23
CA TYR A 138 2.42 -3.30 12.13
C TYR A 138 2.88 -4.68 11.66
N LEU A 139 3.16 -4.88 10.37
CA LEU A 139 3.79 -6.11 9.87
C LEU A 139 5.19 -6.34 10.48
N ILE A 140 5.92 -5.25 10.74
CA ILE A 140 7.19 -5.33 11.48
C ILE A 140 6.90 -5.70 12.92
N SER A 141 6.04 -4.95 13.60
CA SER A 141 5.65 -5.23 14.99
C SER A 141 5.27 -6.68 15.22
N LEU A 142 4.38 -7.20 14.39
CA LEU A 142 3.83 -8.55 14.46
C LEU A 142 4.92 -9.61 14.36
N ARG A 143 5.91 -9.40 13.49
CA ARG A 143 7.04 -10.33 13.33
C ARG A 143 8.00 -10.31 14.53
N PHE A 144 8.06 -9.21 15.27
CA PHE A 144 8.92 -9.02 16.44
C PHE A 144 8.26 -9.40 17.78
N LEU A 145 6.97 -9.78 17.78
CA LEU A 145 6.34 -10.41 18.94
C LEU A 145 6.95 -11.79 19.23
N PRO A 146 6.78 -12.31 20.47
CA PRO A 146 6.97 -13.73 20.75
C PRO A 146 6.17 -14.56 19.74
N ASP A 147 6.82 -15.56 19.14
CA ASP A 147 6.24 -16.40 18.08
C ASP A 147 5.76 -15.61 16.84
N GLY A 148 6.31 -14.43 16.59
CA GLY A 148 5.92 -13.53 15.50
C GLY A 148 5.94 -14.16 14.10
N LEU A 149 6.77 -15.19 13.88
CA LEU A 149 6.74 -15.99 12.65
C LEU A 149 5.38 -16.66 12.47
N TRP A 150 4.86 -17.33 13.50
CA TRP A 150 3.57 -18.02 13.47
C TRP A 150 2.42 -17.03 13.31
N TRP A 151 2.50 -15.87 13.97
CA TRP A 151 1.50 -14.82 13.81
C TRP A 151 1.42 -14.29 12.37
N ILE A 152 2.55 -14.11 11.69
CA ILE A 152 2.56 -13.73 10.27
C ILE A 152 2.02 -14.86 9.39
N MET A 153 2.45 -16.10 9.63
CA MET A 153 1.99 -17.28 8.88
C MET A 153 0.51 -17.60 9.12
N LEU A 154 -0.08 -17.12 10.21
CA LEU A 154 -1.51 -17.20 10.44
C LEU A 154 -2.24 -16.04 9.75
N THR A 155 -1.76 -14.81 9.93
CA THR A 155 -2.47 -13.60 9.48
C THR A 155 -2.57 -13.51 7.96
N ILE A 156 -1.46 -13.67 7.23
CA ILE A 156 -1.44 -13.47 5.78
C ILE A 156 -2.32 -14.49 5.04
N PRO A 157 -2.22 -15.81 5.32
CA PRO A 157 -3.10 -16.79 4.68
C PRO A 157 -4.57 -16.62 5.11
N THR A 158 -4.83 -16.23 6.36
CA THR A 158 -6.22 -16.02 6.81
C THR A 158 -6.89 -14.89 6.03
N ILE A 159 -6.18 -13.79 5.77
CA ILE A 159 -6.70 -12.71 4.93
C ILE A 159 -6.97 -13.21 3.50
N ALA A 160 -6.00 -13.92 2.90
CA ALA A 160 -6.15 -14.44 1.54
C ALA A 160 -7.32 -15.44 1.40
N ILE A 161 -7.49 -16.33 2.38
CA ILE A 161 -8.62 -17.27 2.44
C ILE A 161 -9.93 -16.53 2.67
N GLY A 162 -9.92 -15.49 3.52
CA GLY A 162 -11.08 -14.63 3.75
C GLY A 162 -11.56 -13.95 2.48
N ASP A 163 -10.66 -13.34 1.72
CA ASP A 163 -10.96 -12.69 0.44
C ASP A 163 -11.49 -13.70 -0.60
N ALA A 164 -10.84 -14.86 -0.72
CA ALA A 164 -11.30 -15.92 -1.60
C ALA A 164 -12.69 -16.44 -1.18
N GLY A 165 -12.90 -16.67 0.11
CA GLY A 165 -14.18 -17.10 0.67
C GLY A 165 -15.29 -16.10 0.42
N ALA A 166 -15.02 -14.81 0.64
CA ALA A 166 -15.96 -13.72 0.36
C ALA A 166 -16.34 -13.68 -1.13
N PHE A 167 -15.37 -13.87 -2.03
CA PHE A 167 -15.64 -13.95 -3.47
C PHE A 167 -16.51 -15.16 -3.85
N PHE A 168 -16.19 -16.37 -3.36
CA PHE A 168 -16.94 -17.57 -3.70
C PHE A 168 -18.35 -17.57 -3.12
N ILE A 169 -18.49 -17.22 -1.84
CA ILE A 169 -19.79 -17.14 -1.16
C ILE A 169 -20.62 -16.00 -1.75
N GLY A 170 -20.02 -14.82 -1.96
CA GLY A 170 -20.67 -13.68 -2.58
C GLY A 170 -21.17 -13.98 -4.00
N ARG A 171 -20.40 -14.74 -4.79
CA ARG A 171 -20.82 -15.17 -6.13
C ARG A 171 -21.95 -16.20 -6.10
N ALA A 172 -21.95 -17.14 -5.16
CA ALA A 172 -22.95 -18.19 -5.09
C ALA A 172 -24.27 -17.74 -4.45
N PHE A 173 -24.21 -16.84 -3.46
CA PHE A 173 -25.35 -16.48 -2.60
C PHE A 173 -25.66 -14.98 -2.57
N GLY A 174 -24.82 -14.12 -3.15
CA GLY A 174 -25.01 -12.67 -3.13
C GLY A 174 -26.22 -12.22 -3.94
N LYS A 175 -27.14 -11.51 -3.29
CA LYS A 175 -28.36 -10.95 -3.92
C LYS A 175 -28.46 -9.43 -3.80
N THR A 176 -27.75 -8.85 -2.82
CA THR A 176 -27.78 -7.41 -2.53
C THR A 176 -26.35 -6.86 -2.52
N PRO A 177 -25.99 -5.98 -3.47
CA PRO A 177 -24.67 -5.35 -3.50
C PRO A 177 -24.50 -4.43 -2.29
N LEU A 178 -23.38 -4.58 -1.57
CA LEU A 178 -23.06 -3.73 -0.41
C LEU A 178 -22.55 -2.34 -0.82
N ALA A 179 -21.91 -2.21 -1.99
CA ALA A 179 -21.27 -0.97 -2.44
C ALA A 179 -21.59 -0.65 -3.93
N PRO A 180 -22.86 -0.46 -4.32
CA PRO A 180 -23.30 -0.43 -5.72
C PRO A 180 -22.75 0.71 -6.58
N ARG A 181 -22.09 1.72 -5.97
CA ARG A 181 -21.48 2.86 -6.68
C ARG A 181 -19.96 2.83 -6.68
N LEU A 182 -19.35 1.88 -5.98
CA LEU A 182 -17.90 1.78 -5.80
C LEU A 182 -17.32 0.50 -6.42
N SER A 183 -18.15 -0.50 -6.72
CA SER A 183 -17.77 -1.83 -7.23
C SER A 183 -18.75 -2.37 -8.25
#